data_AF-A0A7H1M9B8-F1
#
_entry.id   AF-A0A7H1M9B8-F1
#
_cell.length_a   1.000
_cell.length_b   1.000
_cell.length_c   1.000
_cell.angle_alpha   90.00
_cell.angle_beta   90.00
_cell.angle_gamma   90.00
#
_symmetry.space_group_name_H-M   'P 1'
#
loop_
_entity.id
_entity.type
_entity.pdbx_description
1 polymer ?
#
loop_
_entity_poly.entity_id
_entity_poly.type
_entity_poly.pdbx_seq_one_letter_code
_entity_poly.pdbx_strand_id
1 'polypeptide(L)'
;MFHHLNALLHQHSAVLHANLGIDSIHLGDILTHRYNHHKSIVAHVGRNHLLLVCPKGRINRIRKTKAIRTYCRSTTDVHGRKNVRKALVLATNAIINDNRLMTLLGFRIADESYLAQIEHDAV
;
A
#
# COMPACT_ATOMS: atom_id res chain seq x y z
N MET A 1 41.69 0.16 -5.19
CA MET A 1 41.32 0.31 -3.77
C MET A 1 39.88 0.85 -3.65
N PHE A 2 38.91 0.20 -4.32
CA PHE A 2 37.52 0.65 -4.45
C PHE A 2 36.50 -0.32 -3.83
N HIS A 3 36.95 -1.29 -3.02
CA HIS A 3 36.07 -2.32 -2.46
C HIS A 3 35.55 -1.98 -1.05
N HIS A 4 36.10 -0.97 -0.36
CA HIS A 4 35.65 -0.61 0.98
C HIS A 4 34.54 0.44 1.04
N LEU A 5 34.33 1.24 -0.03
CA LEU A 5 33.25 2.23 -0.07
C LEU A 5 31.87 1.61 -0.36
N ASN A 6 31.82 0.45 -1.03
CA ASN A 6 30.57 -0.29 -1.22
C ASN A 6 30.10 -0.97 0.07
N ALA A 7 31.01 -1.44 0.94
CA ALA A 7 30.64 -2.14 2.17
C ALA A 7 29.92 -1.24 3.18
N LEU A 8 30.30 0.05 3.28
CA LEU A 8 29.66 1.02 4.17
C LEU A 8 28.30 1.53 3.66
N LEU A 9 28.07 1.51 2.35
CA LEU A 9 26.75 1.80 1.78
C LEU A 9 25.76 0.63 1.96
N HIS A 10 26.26 -0.60 2.08
CA HIS A 10 25.42 -1.78 2.30
C HIS A 10 24.88 -1.93 3.74
N GLN A 11 25.43 -1.18 4.72
CA GLN A 11 25.00 -1.32 6.12
C GLN A 11 23.75 -0.50 6.46
N HIS A 12 23.39 0.50 5.65
CA HIS A 12 22.18 1.33 5.82
C HIS A 12 21.31 1.51 4.58
N SER A 13 21.74 0.99 3.42
CA SER A 13 20.96 1.08 2.18
C SER A 13 20.45 -0.31 1.83
N ALA A 14 19.33 -0.71 2.42
CA ALA A 14 18.53 -1.78 1.85
C ALA A 14 18.06 -1.30 0.47
N VAL A 15 18.86 -1.59 -0.55
CA VAL A 15 18.45 -1.45 -1.95
C VAL A 15 17.31 -2.44 -2.11
N LEU A 16 16.09 -1.95 -1.90
CA LEU A 16 14.91 -2.76 -2.13
C LEU A 16 14.90 -3.11 -3.61
N HIS A 17 15.18 -4.38 -3.92
CA HIS A 17 15.08 -4.88 -5.29
C HIS A 17 13.64 -4.69 -5.76
N ALA A 18 13.46 -4.06 -6.92
CA ALA A 18 12.16 -3.82 -7.51
C ALA A 18 11.48 -5.15 -7.83
N ASN A 19 10.62 -5.61 -6.92
CA ASN A 19 9.89 -6.88 -7.00
C ASN A 19 8.38 -6.68 -7.15
N LEU A 20 7.95 -5.46 -7.48
CA LEU A 20 6.55 -5.07 -7.65
C LEU A 20 6.29 -4.70 -9.10
N GLY A 21 5.56 -5.53 -9.85
CA GLY A 21 5.08 -5.22 -11.21
C GLY A 21 3.65 -4.69 -11.19
N ILE A 22 3.25 -3.88 -12.19
CA ILE A 22 1.91 -3.23 -12.28
C ILE A 22 0.78 -4.25 -12.15
N ASP A 23 0.91 -5.38 -12.83
CA ASP A 23 -0.13 -6.41 -12.91
C ASP A 23 -0.03 -7.44 -11.78
N SER A 24 1.05 -7.38 -11.00
CA SER A 24 1.29 -8.31 -9.90
C SER A 24 0.77 -7.81 -8.56
N ILE A 25 0.16 -6.62 -8.50
CA ILE A 25 -0.26 -5.95 -7.27
C ILE A 25 -1.60 -6.52 -6.80
N HIS A 26 -1.65 -7.02 -5.56
CA HIS A 26 -2.84 -7.64 -4.96
C HIS A 26 -3.29 -6.89 -3.70
N LEU A 27 -4.56 -7.02 -3.35
CA LEU A 27 -5.08 -6.57 -2.05
C LEU A 27 -4.33 -7.25 -0.90
N GLY A 28 -4.15 -6.54 0.20
CA GLY A 28 -3.41 -7.05 1.36
C GLY A 28 -1.90 -7.15 1.19
N ASP A 29 -1.34 -6.86 0.01
CA ASP A 29 0.10 -6.75 -0.18
C ASP A 29 0.68 -5.73 0.79
N ILE A 30 1.73 -6.11 1.51
CA ILE A 30 2.47 -5.21 2.38
C ILE A 30 3.62 -4.61 1.58
N LEU A 31 3.53 -3.31 1.36
CA LEU A 31 4.51 -2.49 0.68
C LEU A 31 5.42 -1.82 1.71
N THR A 32 6.72 -1.98 1.55
CA THR A 32 7.74 -1.32 2.38
C THR A 32 8.33 -0.15 1.61
N HIS A 33 8.25 1.05 2.21
CA HIS A 33 8.91 2.25 1.69
C HIS A 33 10.40 2.23 1.99
N ARG A 34 11.21 2.92 1.17
CA ARG A 34 12.66 3.15 1.39
C ARG A 34 13.03 3.87 2.70
N TYR A 35 12.03 4.38 3.44
CA TYR A 35 12.21 5.07 4.73
C TYR A 35 11.50 4.31 5.87
N ASN A 36 11.40 2.98 5.77
CA ASN A 36 10.84 2.08 6.81
C ASN A 36 9.37 2.33 7.19
N HIS A 37 8.56 2.80 6.24
CA HIS A 37 7.11 2.87 6.44
C HIS A 37 6.42 1.74 5.70
N HIS A 38 5.76 0.85 6.46
CA HIS A 38 4.90 -0.19 5.90
C HIS A 38 3.54 0.38 5.54
N LYS A 39 3.03 -0.01 4.38
CA LYS A 39 1.66 0.27 3.95
C LYS A 39 1.06 -0.97 3.33
N SER A 40 -0.20 -1.24 3.60
CA SER A 40 -0.93 -2.35 3.00
C SER A 40 -1.85 -1.85 1.89
N ILE A 41 -1.98 -2.62 0.81
CA ILE A 41 -2.90 -2.30 -0.28
C ILE A 41 -4.31 -2.71 0.12
N VAL A 42 -5.27 -1.79 -0.04
CA VAL A 42 -6.66 -2.02 0.38
C VAL A 42 -7.67 -1.91 -0.76
N ALA A 43 -7.33 -1.21 -1.84
CA ALA A 43 -8.18 -1.16 -3.03
C ALA A 43 -7.39 -0.72 -4.28
N HIS A 44 -7.90 -1.13 -5.44
CA HIS A 44 -7.52 -0.55 -6.73
C HIS A 44 -8.54 0.54 -7.08
N VAL A 45 -8.06 1.75 -7.40
CA VAL A 45 -8.92 2.89 -7.73
C VAL A 45 -8.81 3.16 -9.22
N GLY A 46 -9.84 2.72 -9.95
CA GLY A 46 -9.81 2.67 -11.40
C GLY A 46 -8.59 1.90 -11.92
N ARG A 47 -8.11 2.25 -13.11
CA ARG A 47 -6.98 1.55 -13.75
C ARG A 47 -5.62 1.92 -13.16
N ASN A 48 -5.46 3.14 -12.64
CA ASN A 48 -4.15 3.77 -12.44
C ASN A 48 -3.77 4.07 -11.00
N HIS A 49 -4.69 3.95 -10.04
CA HIS A 49 -4.43 4.31 -8.65
C HIS A 49 -4.62 3.13 -7.71
N LEU A 50 -4.00 3.24 -6.54
CA LEU A 50 -4.10 2.32 -5.42
C LEU A 50 -4.46 3.11 -4.16
N LEU A 51 -5.23 2.48 -3.28
CA LEU A 51 -5.35 2.90 -1.90
C LEU A 51 -4.43 2.08 -1.02
N LEU A 52 -3.69 2.80 -0.19
CA LEU A 52 -2.75 2.25 0.76
C LEU A 52 -3.16 2.67 2.17
N VAL A 53 -3.15 1.73 3.11
CA VAL A 53 -3.37 2.00 4.53
C VAL A 53 -2.08 1.78 5.33
N CYS A 54 -1.74 2.72 6.20
CA CYS A 54 -0.65 2.53 7.17
C CYS A 54 -1.16 1.72 8.38
N PRO A 55 -0.28 1.06 9.16
CA PRO A 55 -0.64 0.42 10.43
C PRO A 55 -1.35 1.34 11.43
N LYS A 56 -1.12 2.66 11.33
CA LYS A 56 -1.78 3.71 12.14
C LYS A 56 -3.18 4.10 11.61
N GLY A 57 -3.74 3.38 10.64
CA GLY A 57 -5.05 3.69 10.04
C GLY A 57 -5.05 4.88 9.07
N ARG A 58 -3.89 5.40 8.64
CA ARG A 58 -3.86 6.50 7.65
C ARG A 58 -3.99 5.95 6.24
N ILE A 59 -5.04 6.34 5.52
CA ILE A 59 -5.24 5.97 4.11
C ILE A 59 -4.59 7.01 3.20
N ASN A 60 -3.97 6.56 2.10
CA ASN A 60 -3.44 7.42 1.05
C ASN A 60 -3.78 6.84 -0.32
N ARG A 61 -4.07 7.73 -1.27
CA ARG A 61 -4.17 7.39 -2.69
C ARG A 61 -2.83 7.63 -3.39
N ILE A 62 -2.41 6.69 -4.22
CA ILE A 62 -1.17 6.80 -4.99
C ILE A 62 -1.35 6.26 -6.41
N ARG A 63 -0.63 6.80 -7.39
CA ARG A 63 -0.54 6.22 -8.73
C ARG A 63 0.22 4.89 -8.68
N LYS A 64 -0.26 3.85 -9.38
CA LYS A 64 0.41 2.54 -9.50
C LYS A 64 1.87 2.69 -9.94
N THR A 65 2.13 3.53 -10.94
CA THR A 65 3.48 3.81 -11.45
C THR A 65 4.40 4.41 -10.39
N LYS A 66 3.87 5.28 -9.53
CA LYS A 66 4.61 5.83 -8.39
C LYS A 66 4.83 4.77 -7.32
N ALA A 67 3.81 3.95 -7.02
CA ALA A 67 3.93 2.88 -6.04
C ALA A 67 5.07 1.92 -6.37
N ILE A 68 5.21 1.51 -7.64
CA ILE A 68 6.25 0.59 -8.09
C ILE A 68 7.67 1.17 -8.01
N ARG A 69 7.81 2.47 -8.26
CA ARG A 69 9.11 3.14 -8.16
C ARG A 69 9.55 3.34 -6.70
N THR A 70 8.56 3.53 -5.82
CA THR A 70 8.79 4.01 -4.45
C THR A 70 8.75 2.92 -3.39
N TYR A 71 8.04 1.82 -3.65
CA TYR A 71 7.84 0.72 -2.71
C TYR A 71 8.31 -0.60 -3.29
N CYS A 72 8.60 -1.55 -2.40
CA CYS A 72 8.79 -2.94 -2.77
C CYS A 72 7.88 -3.82 -1.91
N ARG A 73 7.48 -4.98 -2.43
CA ARG A 73 6.69 -5.95 -1.70
C ARG A 73 7.56 -6.54 -0.59
N SER A 74 7.02 -6.63 0.62
CA SER A 74 7.65 -7.33 1.73
C SER A 74 7.93 -8.79 1.34
N THR A 75 9.17 -9.23 1.48
CA THR A 75 9.58 -10.61 1.17
C THR A 75 9.22 -11.58 2.29
N THR A 76 9.00 -11.09 3.50
CA THR A 76 8.71 -11.89 4.70
C THR A 76 7.23 -12.06 4.98
N ASP A 77 6.39 -11.24 4.35
CA ASP A 77 4.94 -11.21 4.61
C ASP A 77 4.22 -11.16 3.27
N VAL A 78 4.22 -12.32 2.60
CA VAL A 78 3.61 -12.54 1.29
C VAL A 78 2.10 -12.39 1.40
N HIS A 79 1.46 -11.94 0.32
CA HIS A 79 0.01 -11.84 0.19
C HIS A 79 -0.71 -13.02 0.86
N GLY A 80 -1.65 -12.71 1.77
CA GLY A 80 -2.44 -13.69 2.48
C GLY A 80 -3.76 -13.11 2.98
N ARG A 81 -4.79 -13.95 3.10
CA ARG A 81 -6.16 -13.53 3.50
C ARG A 81 -6.18 -12.74 4.82
N LYS A 82 -5.30 -13.09 5.77
CA LYS A 82 -5.16 -12.38 7.05
C LYS A 82 -4.70 -10.94 6.86
N ASN A 83 -3.77 -10.69 5.95
CA ASN A 83 -3.24 -9.36 5.66
C ASN A 83 -4.27 -8.51 4.92
N VAL A 84 -5.03 -9.12 4.00
CA VAL A 84 -6.19 -8.49 3.35
C VAL A 84 -7.18 -8.01 4.41
N ARG A 85 -7.69 -8.93 5.25
CA ARG A 85 -8.67 -8.60 6.29
C ARG A 85 -8.18 -7.51 7.24
N LYS A 86 -6.92 -7.60 7.71
CA LYS A 86 -6.34 -6.59 8.59
C LYS A 86 -6.27 -5.22 7.92
N ALA A 87 -5.86 -5.17 6.66
CA ALA A 87 -5.77 -3.93 5.90
C ALA A 87 -7.16 -3.31 5.67
N LEU A 88 -8.16 -4.13 5.34
CA LEU A 88 -9.54 -3.68 5.14
C LEU A 88 -10.14 -3.13 6.44
N VAL A 89 -10.03 -3.84 7.57
CA VAL A 89 -10.51 -3.34 8.87
C VAL A 89 -9.89 -2.00 9.24
N LEU A 90 -8.58 -1.84 9.02
CA LEU A 90 -7.90 -0.55 9.25
C LEU A 90 -8.44 0.55 8.33
N ALA A 91 -8.73 0.23 7.08
CA ALA A 91 -9.29 1.19 6.13
C ALA A 91 -10.73 1.57 6.51
N THR A 92 -11.60 0.60 6.77
CA THR A 92 -12.99 0.82 7.18
C THR A 92 -13.07 1.70 8.43
N ASN A 93 -12.28 1.39 9.47
CA ASN A 93 -12.24 2.21 10.69
C ASN A 93 -11.79 3.65 10.41
N ALA A 94 -10.82 3.84 9.51
CA ALA A 94 -10.35 5.17 9.16
C ALA A 94 -11.40 5.99 8.39
N ILE A 95 -12.22 5.32 7.58
CA ILE A 95 -13.30 5.94 6.81
C ILE A 95 -14.46 6.32 7.74
N ILE A 96 -14.88 5.42 8.62
CA ILE A 96 -15.95 5.66 9.59
C ILE A 96 -15.59 6.83 10.52
N ASN A 97 -14.32 6.93 10.93
CA ASN A 97 -13.87 7.98 11.84
C ASN A 97 -13.66 9.34 11.17
N ASP A 98 -13.54 9.40 9.85
CA ASP A 98 -13.33 10.65 9.10
C ASP A 98 -14.11 10.66 7.78
N ASN A 99 -15.33 11.17 7.84
CA ASN A 99 -16.21 11.29 6.67
C ASN A 99 -15.65 12.22 5.58
N ARG A 100 -14.66 13.08 5.88
CA ARG A 100 -14.02 13.97 4.88
C ARG A 100 -12.92 13.27 4.09
N LEU A 101 -12.47 12.12 4.58
CA LEU A 101 -11.37 11.35 4.00
C LEU A 101 -11.65 10.96 2.54
N MET A 102 -12.91 10.66 2.21
CA MET A 102 -13.33 10.35 0.84
C MET A 102 -13.08 11.51 -0.12
N THR A 103 -13.48 12.72 0.28
CA THR A 103 -13.25 13.95 -0.47
C THR A 103 -11.76 14.26 -0.59
N LEU A 104 -10.98 14.09 0.49
CA LEU A 104 -9.53 14.32 0.50
C LEU A 104 -8.75 13.34 -0.38
N LEU A 105 -9.23 12.11 -0.49
CA LEU A 105 -8.68 11.10 -1.41
C LEU A 105 -9.13 11.33 -2.86
N GLY A 106 -9.98 12.33 -3.08
CA GLY A 106 -10.49 12.74 -4.39
C GLY A 106 -11.44 11.70 -5.00
N PHE A 107 -12.20 11.00 -4.16
CA PHE A 107 -13.31 10.15 -4.58
C PHE A 107 -14.55 11.00 -4.82
N ARG A 108 -15.26 10.71 -5.90
CA ARG A 108 -16.61 11.26 -6.12
C ARG A 108 -17.63 10.26 -5.59
N ILE A 109 -18.85 10.72 -5.29
CA ILE A 109 -19.96 9.86 -4.82
C ILE A 109 -20.19 8.66 -5.76
N ALA A 110 -19.95 8.82 -7.07
CA ALA A 110 -20.06 7.74 -8.05
C ALA A 110 -18.98 6.64 -7.95
N ASP A 111 -17.95 6.82 -7.14
CA ASP A 111 -16.90 5.81 -6.99
C ASP A 111 -17.31 4.72 -5.97
N GLU A 112 -18.48 4.79 -5.30
CA GLU A 112 -19.05 3.85 -4.28
C GLU A 112 -18.65 2.35 -4.39
N SER A 113 -18.45 1.82 -5.59
CA SER A 113 -17.85 0.51 -5.87
C SER A 113 -16.61 0.15 -5.02
N TYR A 114 -15.72 1.10 -4.68
CA TYR A 114 -14.55 0.80 -3.84
C TYR A 114 -14.89 0.63 -2.36
N LEU A 115 -15.90 1.36 -1.84
CA LEU A 115 -16.39 1.17 -0.48
C LEU A 115 -17.09 -0.17 -0.38
N ALA A 116 -17.96 -0.46 -1.35
CA ALA A 116 -18.64 -1.74 -1.45
C ALA A 116 -17.64 -2.91 -1.56
N GLN A 117 -16.55 -2.76 -2.31
CA GLN A 117 -15.50 -3.78 -2.40
C GLN A 117 -14.72 -3.94 -1.08
N ILE A 118 -14.38 -2.83 -0.41
CA ILE A 118 -13.71 -2.87 0.90
C ILE A 118 -14.61 -3.52 1.96
N GLU A 119 -15.90 -3.20 1.96
CA GLU A 119 -16.89 -3.74 2.89
C GLU A 119 -17.22 -5.20 2.60
N HIS A 120 -17.44 -5.56 1.32
CA HIS A 120 -17.69 -6.94 0.89
C HIS A 120 -16.53 -7.88 1.22
N ASP A 121 -15.28 -7.43 1.01
CA ASP A 121 -14.09 -8.26 1.22
C ASP A 121 -13.63 -8.28 2.70
N ALA A 122 -14.24 -7.46 3.57
CA ALA A 122 -13.93 -7.39 5.00
C ALA A 122 -14.74 -8.38 5.87
N VAL A 123 -15.90 -8.83 5.37
CA VAL A 123 -16.81 -9.80 6.01
C VAL A 123 -16.30 -11.23 5.80
#